data_AF-A0A1H1BSX6-F1
#
_entry.id   AF-A0A1H1BSX6-F1
#
_cell.length_a   1.000
_cell.length_b   1.000
_cell.length_c   1.000
_cell.angle_alpha   90.00
_cell.angle_beta   90.00
_cell.angle_gamma   90.00
#
_symmetry.space_group_name_H-M   'P 1'
#
loop_
_entity.id
_entity.type
_entity.pdbx_description
1 polymer ?
#
loop_
_entity_poly.entity_id
_entity_poly.type
_entity_poly.pdbx_seq_one_letter_code
_entity_poly.pdbx_strand_id
1 'polypeptide(L)'
;MTVPPIRLALVVLLSGVLAWLAIDRLVSQRDSARLERDNAQFERDGLRQAARITGERLAIAADNDRKNTQELTDALNNNQELRRAVADGDQRLLVNATCPAHVSTSAGTGGVADAAGAELRADARSDYFTLKDQLALSRQMILGLQDHVRSFCTTQTQPGAHHEQ
;
A
#
# COMPACT_ATOMS: atom_id res chain seq x y z
N MET A 1 -17.49 68.50 58.10
CA MET A 1 -16.28 67.95 57.45
C MET A 1 -16.65 67.49 56.05
N THR A 2 -16.50 68.36 55.05
CA THR A 2 -16.80 68.06 53.65
C THR A 2 -15.56 67.48 52.98
N VAL A 3 -15.67 66.27 52.44
CA VAL A 3 -14.61 65.69 51.62
C VAL A 3 -14.61 66.46 50.29
N PRO A 4 -13.48 67.07 49.87
CA PRO A 4 -13.46 67.83 48.63
C PRO A 4 -13.78 66.90 47.44
N PRO A 5 -14.56 67.35 46.45
CA PRO A 5 -15.05 66.51 45.34
C PRO A 5 -13.91 65.82 44.57
N ILE A 6 -12.73 66.44 44.55
CA ILE A 6 -11.50 65.91 43.95
C ILE A 6 -11.07 64.58 44.60
N ARG A 7 -11.22 64.43 45.92
CA ARG A 7 -10.83 63.18 46.60
C ARG A 7 -11.76 62.01 46.25
N LEU A 8 -13.06 62.27 46.06
CA LEU A 8 -14.00 61.23 45.63
C LEU A 8 -13.71 60.77 44.20
N ALA A 9 -13.41 61.72 43.30
CA ALA A 9 -13.01 61.41 41.93
C ALA A 9 -11.74 60.53 41.88
N LEU A 10 -10.73 60.85 42.68
CA LEU A 10 -9.50 60.06 42.77
C LEU A 10 -9.73 58.64 43.29
N VAL A 11 -10.60 58.46 44.29
CA VAL A 11 -10.91 57.14 44.85
C VAL A 11 -11.64 56.26 43.82
N VAL A 12 -12.60 56.82 43.07
CA VAL A 12 -13.30 56.09 42.01
C VAL A 12 -12.36 55.71 40.86
N LEU A 13 -11.43 56.59 40.51
CA LEU A 13 -10.45 56.32 39.45
C LEU A 13 -9.48 55.22 39.88
N LEU A 14 -8.98 55.27 41.13
CA LEU A 14 -8.12 54.23 41.70
C LEU A 14 -8.83 52.88 41.78
N SER A 15 -10.09 52.82 42.21
CA SER A 15 -10.83 51.56 42.28
C SER A 15 -11.07 50.96 40.89
N GLY A 16 -11.36 51.80 39.88
CA GLY A 16 -11.48 51.37 38.49
C GLY A 16 -10.18 50.77 37.93
N VAL A 17 -9.04 51.42 38.20
CA VAL A 17 -7.71 50.92 37.77
C VAL A 17 -7.36 49.61 38.46
N LEU A 18 -7.65 49.48 39.77
CA LEU A 18 -7.42 48.24 40.51
C LEU A 18 -8.29 47.09 40.00
N ALA A 19 -9.57 47.37 39.71
CA ALA A 19 -10.48 46.40 39.13
C ALA A 19 -10.01 45.97 37.72
N TRP A 20 -9.57 46.92 36.89
CA TRP A 20 -9.02 46.62 35.57
C TRP A 20 -7.76 45.74 35.65
N LEU A 21 -6.82 46.08 36.52
CA LEU A 21 -5.60 45.29 36.74
C LEU A 21 -5.92 43.87 37.24
N ALA A 22 -6.91 43.72 38.13
CA ALA A 22 -7.32 42.40 38.60
C ALA A 22 -7.92 41.55 37.48
N ILE A 23 -8.76 42.14 36.62
CA ILE A 23 -9.34 41.47 35.46
C ILE A 23 -8.24 41.07 34.47
N ASP A 24 -7.31 41.99 34.16
CA ASP A 24 -6.21 41.76 33.23
C ASP A 24 -5.31 40.60 33.70
N ARG A 25 -4.96 40.57 35.00
CA ARG A 25 -4.21 39.45 35.60
C ARG A 25 -4.97 38.12 35.51
N LEU A 26 -6.28 38.12 35.75
CA LEU A 26 -7.11 36.91 35.66
C LEU A 26 -7.24 36.40 34.23
N VAL A 27 -7.43 37.29 33.25
CA VAL A 27 -7.48 36.94 31.83
C VAL A 27 -6.15 36.37 31.38
N SER A 28 -5.03 37.03 31.73
CA SER A 28 -3.68 36.58 31.41
C SER A 28 -3.38 35.17 31.96
N GLN A 29 -3.79 34.85 33.19
CA GLN A 29 -3.65 33.50 33.76
C GLN A 29 -4.52 32.45 33.05
N ARG A 30 -5.71 32.82 32.58
CA ARG A 30 -6.58 31.90 31.85
C ARG A 30 -6.04 31.63 30.46
N ASP A 31 -5.47 32.64 29.81
CA ASP A 31 -4.92 32.52 28.47
C ASP A 31 -3.67 31.65 28.46
N SER A 32 -2.80 31.75 29.48
CA SER A 32 -1.65 30.84 29.60
C SER A 32 -2.09 29.38 29.79
N ALA A 33 -3.08 29.12 30.65
CA ALA A 33 -3.60 27.77 30.86
C ALA A 33 -4.34 27.20 29.64
N ARG A 34 -4.98 28.06 28.83
CA ARG A 34 -5.59 27.68 27.55
C ARG A 34 -4.52 27.34 26.53
N LEU A 35 -3.51 28.19 26.39
CA LEU A 35 -2.41 27.98 25.46
C LEU A 35 -1.70 26.64 25.69
N GLU A 36 -1.41 26.30 26.95
CA GLU A 36 -0.76 25.04 27.29
C GLU A 36 -1.66 23.82 26.99
N ARG A 37 -2.97 23.94 27.24
CA ARG A 37 -3.95 22.91 26.87
C ARG A 37 -4.02 22.73 25.37
N ASP A 38 -4.13 23.82 24.62
CA ASP A 38 -4.30 23.80 23.17
C ASP A 38 -3.05 23.24 22.50
N ASN A 39 -1.85 23.59 23.00
CA ASN A 39 -0.60 23.00 22.56
C ASN A 39 -0.56 21.48 22.84
N ALA A 40 -0.94 21.06 24.05
CA ALA A 40 -1.01 19.65 24.41
C ALA A 40 -2.12 18.87 23.68
N GLN A 41 -3.18 19.54 23.21
CA GLN A 41 -4.21 18.93 22.36
C GLN A 41 -3.71 18.78 20.94
N PHE A 42 -3.09 19.82 20.38
CA PHE A 42 -2.50 19.80 19.06
C PHE A 42 -1.47 18.69 18.90
N GLU A 43 -0.56 18.55 19.87
CA GLU A 43 0.44 17.47 19.86
C GLU A 43 -0.23 16.09 19.91
N ARG A 44 -1.21 15.90 20.79
CA ARG A 44 -1.95 14.63 20.91
C ARG A 44 -2.72 14.28 19.66
N ASP A 45 -3.37 15.26 19.04
CA ASP A 45 -4.17 15.05 17.84
C ASP A 45 -3.29 14.79 16.62
N GLY A 46 -2.14 15.47 16.52
CA GLY A 46 -1.11 15.19 15.53
C GLY A 46 -0.57 13.76 15.65
N LEU A 47 -0.22 13.32 16.86
CA LEU A 47 0.25 11.95 17.12
C LEU A 47 -0.84 10.90 16.82
N ARG A 48 -2.08 11.14 17.23
CA ARG A 48 -3.21 10.25 16.93
C ARG A 48 -3.47 10.13 15.45
N GLN A 49 -3.45 11.25 14.74
CA GLN A 49 -3.68 11.27 13.30
C GLN A 49 -2.56 10.53 12.56
N ALA A 50 -1.30 10.76 12.95
CA ALA A 50 -0.15 10.03 12.40
C ALA A 50 -0.24 8.52 12.67
N ALA A 51 -0.59 8.13 13.90
CA ALA A 51 -0.79 6.73 14.28
C ALA A 51 -1.93 6.09 13.49
N ARG A 52 -3.05 6.80 13.29
CA ARG A 52 -4.18 6.33 12.50
C ARG A 52 -3.81 6.09 11.03
N ILE A 53 -3.21 7.09 10.38
CA ILE A 53 -2.79 6.98 8.96
C ILE A 53 -1.81 5.81 8.79
N THR A 54 -0.86 5.67 9.71
CA THR A 54 0.11 4.56 9.68
C THR A 54 -0.58 3.21 9.88
N GLY A 55 -1.53 3.13 10.81
CA GLY A 55 -2.31 1.91 11.06
C GLY A 55 -3.16 1.49 9.86
N GLU A 56 -3.84 2.43 9.21
CA GLU A 56 -4.62 2.17 7.99
C GLU A 56 -3.72 1.65 6.85
N ARG A 57 -2.53 2.24 6.66
CA ARG A 57 -1.56 1.76 5.66
C ARG A 57 -1.02 0.36 5.95
N LEU A 58 -0.74 0.05 7.21
CA LEU A 58 -0.29 -1.27 7.62
C LEU A 58 -1.38 -2.33 7.39
N ALA A 59 -2.64 -2.00 7.66
CA ALA A 59 -3.76 -2.88 7.38
C ALA A 59 -3.88 -3.19 5.87
N ILE A 60 -3.80 -2.15 5.02
CA ILE A 60 -3.81 -2.32 3.56
C ILE A 60 -2.63 -3.18 3.10
N ALA A 61 -1.43 -2.95 3.65
CA ALA A 61 -0.25 -3.74 3.31
C ALA A 61 -0.42 -5.22 3.69
N ALA A 62 -0.98 -5.52 4.85
CA ALA A 62 -1.26 -6.88 5.29
C ALA A 62 -2.29 -7.59 4.40
N ASP A 63 -3.33 -6.87 3.96
CA ASP A 63 -4.32 -7.42 3.03
C ASP A 63 -3.73 -7.72 1.65
N ASN A 64 -2.90 -6.79 1.13
CA ASN A 64 -2.19 -7.01 -0.12
C ASN A 64 -1.22 -8.19 -0.04
N ASP A 65 -0.47 -8.32 1.06
CA ASP A 65 0.45 -9.44 1.29
C ASP A 65 -0.29 -10.78 1.32
N ARG A 66 -1.41 -10.86 2.07
CA ARG A 66 -2.26 -12.04 2.13
C ARG A 66 -2.78 -12.42 0.74
N LYS A 67 -3.33 -11.44 0.00
CA LYS A 67 -3.85 -11.66 -1.35
C LYS A 67 -2.75 -12.16 -2.28
N ASN A 68 -1.60 -11.49 -2.28
CA ASN A 68 -0.52 -11.81 -3.19
C ASN A 68 0.08 -13.21 -2.89
N THR A 69 0.22 -13.55 -1.61
CA THR A 69 0.65 -14.88 -1.19
C THR A 69 -0.34 -15.96 -1.61
N GLN A 70 -1.64 -15.72 -1.43
CA GLN A 70 -2.67 -16.66 -1.84
C GLN A 70 -2.66 -16.89 -3.36
N GLU A 71 -2.62 -15.84 -4.16
CA GLU A 71 -2.58 -15.95 -5.63
C GLU A 71 -1.33 -16.70 -6.12
N LEU A 72 -0.17 -16.49 -5.46
CA LEU A 72 1.04 -17.24 -5.77
C LEU A 72 0.89 -18.72 -5.44
N THR A 73 0.38 -19.05 -4.24
CA THR A 73 0.14 -20.44 -3.84
C THR A 73 -0.84 -21.14 -4.78
N ASP A 74 -1.94 -20.46 -5.16
CA ASP A 74 -2.93 -21.01 -6.08
C ASP A 74 -2.32 -21.28 -7.47
N ALA A 75 -1.48 -20.36 -7.98
CA ALA A 75 -0.79 -20.53 -9.25
C ALA A 75 0.20 -21.71 -9.21
N LEU A 76 0.98 -21.86 -8.13
CA LEU A 76 1.92 -22.96 -7.96
C LEU A 76 1.19 -24.31 -7.82
N ASN A 77 0.08 -24.34 -7.09
CA ASN A 77 -0.75 -25.54 -6.96
C ASN A 77 -1.32 -25.98 -8.31
N ASN A 78 -1.86 -25.04 -9.10
CA ASN A 78 -2.35 -25.33 -10.44
C ASN A 78 -1.23 -25.83 -11.37
N ASN A 79 -0.04 -25.22 -11.32
CA ASN A 79 1.12 -25.73 -12.07
C ASN A 79 1.52 -27.15 -11.64
N GLN A 80 1.46 -27.44 -10.34
CA GLN A 80 1.75 -28.75 -9.81
C GLN A 80 0.72 -29.80 -10.23
N GLU A 81 -0.57 -29.45 -10.25
CA GLU A 81 -1.64 -30.32 -10.74
C GLU A 81 -1.45 -30.64 -12.22
N LEU A 82 -1.20 -29.64 -13.05
CA LEU A 82 -0.87 -29.83 -14.46
C LEU A 82 0.38 -30.69 -14.65
N ARG A 83 1.40 -30.51 -13.79
CA ARG A 83 2.62 -31.33 -13.82
C ARG A 83 2.32 -32.80 -13.54
N ARG A 84 1.42 -33.10 -12.60
CA ARG A 84 0.97 -34.47 -12.30
C ARG A 84 0.15 -35.05 -13.45
N ALA A 85 -0.85 -34.32 -13.95
CA ALA A 85 -1.68 -34.79 -15.08
C ALA A 85 -0.84 -35.10 -16.34
N VAL A 86 0.23 -34.33 -16.59
CA VAL A 86 1.16 -34.61 -17.70
C VAL A 86 2.09 -35.81 -17.41
N ALA A 87 2.46 -36.03 -16.15
CA ALA A 87 3.26 -37.18 -15.75
C ALA A 87 2.45 -38.49 -15.79
N ASP A 88 1.18 -38.44 -15.38
CA ASP A 88 0.25 -39.57 -15.36
C ASP A 88 -0.27 -39.91 -16.77
N GLY A 89 -0.07 -39.00 -17.75
CA GLY A 89 -0.47 -39.18 -19.14
C GLY A 89 -1.90 -38.74 -19.45
N ASP A 90 -2.63 -38.22 -18.46
CA ASP A 90 -3.98 -37.65 -18.60
C ASP A 90 -3.98 -36.38 -19.47
N GLN A 91 -2.86 -35.65 -19.50
CA GLN A 91 -2.65 -34.49 -20.35
C GLN A 91 -1.33 -34.56 -21.13
N ARG A 92 -1.30 -33.87 -22.28
CA ARG A 92 -0.17 -33.85 -23.22
C ARG A 92 0.31 -32.43 -23.46
N LEU A 93 1.62 -32.20 -23.38
CA LEU A 93 2.25 -30.93 -23.75
C LEU A 93 2.65 -30.96 -25.22
N LEU A 94 1.70 -30.59 -26.07
CA LEU A 94 1.88 -30.55 -27.52
C LEU A 94 2.68 -29.32 -27.94
N VAL A 95 3.54 -29.51 -28.94
CA VAL A 95 4.29 -28.41 -29.57
C VAL A 95 3.65 -28.10 -30.91
N ASN A 96 3.40 -26.81 -31.16
CA ASN A 96 3.06 -26.37 -32.50
C ASN A 96 4.34 -26.35 -33.35
N ALA A 97 4.60 -27.46 -34.04
CA ALA A 97 5.75 -27.63 -34.92
C ALA A 97 5.31 -27.48 -36.39
N THR A 98 6.00 -26.62 -37.14
CA THR A 98 5.91 -26.62 -38.60
C THR A 98 7.05 -27.46 -39.15
N CYS A 99 6.74 -28.66 -39.64
CA CYS A 99 7.73 -29.52 -40.28
C CYS A 99 7.87 -29.12 -41.77
N PRO A 100 9.07 -28.82 -42.27
CA PRO A 100 9.28 -28.63 -43.70
C PRO A 100 8.94 -29.92 -44.47
N ALA A 101 8.36 -29.78 -45.66
CA ALA A 101 7.99 -30.91 -46.51
C ALA A 101 9.22 -31.78 -46.79
N HIS A 102 9.08 -33.09 -46.56
CA HIS A 102 10.14 -34.06 -46.79
C HIS A 102 10.51 -34.06 -48.29
N VAL A 103 11.71 -33.61 -48.65
CA VAL A 103 12.21 -33.74 -50.03
C VAL A 103 12.62 -35.20 -50.23
N SER A 104 11.70 -36.01 -50.72
CA SER A 104 11.95 -37.43 -50.97
C SER A 104 12.86 -37.60 -52.18
N THR A 105 14.12 -38.00 -51.98
CA THR A 105 15.05 -38.37 -53.06
C THR A 105 14.88 -39.80 -53.58
N SER A 106 13.89 -40.55 -53.10
CA SER A 106 13.53 -41.87 -53.64
C SER A 106 12.02 -42.05 -53.68
N ALA A 107 11.53 -42.44 -54.86
CA ALA A 107 10.15 -42.87 -55.09
C ALA A 107 9.89 -44.20 -54.39
N GLY A 108 9.64 -44.16 -53.08
CA GLY A 108 9.11 -45.27 -52.30
C GLY A 108 7.71 -44.92 -51.85
N THR A 109 6.72 -45.73 -52.24
CA THR A 109 5.33 -45.67 -51.77
C THR A 109 5.27 -46.08 -50.29
N GLY A 110 5.72 -45.20 -49.40
CA GLY A 110 5.57 -45.37 -47.95
C GLY A 110 4.35 -44.59 -47.49
N GLY A 111 3.30 -45.29 -47.07
CA GLY A 111 2.14 -44.65 -46.44
C GLY A 111 2.58 -43.76 -45.29
N VAL A 112 2.07 -42.54 -45.24
CA VAL A 112 2.23 -41.65 -44.08
C VAL A 112 1.62 -42.35 -42.88
N ALA A 113 2.45 -42.88 -42.00
CA ALA A 113 2.01 -43.39 -40.72
C ALA A 113 1.38 -42.24 -39.94
N ASP A 114 0.23 -42.48 -39.32
CA ASP A 114 -0.41 -41.55 -38.40
C ASP A 114 0.48 -41.43 -37.15
N ALA A 115 1.49 -40.57 -37.25
CA ALA A 115 2.43 -40.33 -36.18
C ALA A 115 1.74 -39.46 -35.12
N ALA A 116 1.81 -39.89 -33.86
CA ALA A 116 1.33 -39.09 -32.75
C ALA A 116 1.91 -37.67 -32.82
N GLY A 117 1.06 -36.67 -32.55
CA GLY A 117 1.45 -35.25 -32.61
C GLY A 117 2.71 -34.95 -31.78
N ALA A 118 3.49 -33.97 -32.23
CA ALA A 118 4.77 -33.59 -31.61
C ALA A 118 4.57 -33.16 -30.15
N GLU A 119 5.37 -33.74 -29.25
CA GLU A 119 5.34 -33.46 -27.81
C GLU A 119 6.69 -33.03 -27.27
N LEU A 120 6.66 -32.26 -26.18
CA LEU A 120 7.87 -32.01 -25.38
C LEU A 120 8.45 -33.33 -24.87
N ARG A 121 9.78 -33.45 -24.97
CA ARG A 121 10.56 -34.53 -24.34
C ARG A 121 10.50 -34.38 -22.81
N ALA A 122 10.64 -35.48 -22.08
CA ALA A 122 10.44 -35.53 -20.63
C ALA A 122 11.29 -34.51 -19.83
N ASP A 123 12.52 -34.24 -20.26
CA ASP A 123 13.39 -33.19 -19.72
C ASP A 123 12.80 -31.79 -19.96
N ALA A 124 12.41 -31.50 -21.22
CA ALA A 124 11.80 -30.23 -21.57
C ALA A 124 10.45 -29.99 -20.86
N ARG A 125 9.68 -31.05 -20.54
CA ARG A 125 8.45 -30.95 -19.73
C ARG A 125 8.74 -30.40 -18.33
N SER A 126 9.79 -30.90 -17.69
CA SER A 126 10.21 -30.44 -16.36
C SER A 126 10.67 -28.97 -16.40
N ASP A 127 11.46 -28.60 -17.39
CA ASP A 127 11.94 -27.24 -17.57
C ASP A 127 10.78 -26.26 -17.83
N TYR A 128 9.79 -26.67 -18.62
CA TYR A 128 8.59 -25.87 -18.89
C TYR A 128 7.82 -25.54 -17.61
N PHE A 129 7.55 -26.52 -16.74
CA PHE A 129 6.85 -26.25 -15.49
C PHE A 129 7.69 -25.41 -14.52
N THR A 130 9.00 -25.63 -14.49
CA THR A 130 9.92 -24.79 -13.70
C THR A 130 9.86 -23.34 -14.17
N LEU A 131 9.83 -23.11 -15.48
CA LEU A 131 9.66 -21.77 -16.05
C LEU A 131 8.30 -21.16 -15.67
N LYS A 132 7.20 -21.94 -15.70
CA LYS A 132 5.89 -21.45 -15.25
C LYS A 132 5.88 -21.05 -13.78
N ASP A 133 6.56 -21.79 -12.92
CA ASP A 133 6.67 -21.48 -11.49
C ASP A 133 7.46 -20.19 -11.25
N GLN A 134 8.58 -20.01 -11.96
CA GLN A 134 9.36 -18.76 -11.93
C GLN A 134 8.57 -17.57 -12.47
N LEU A 135 7.76 -17.78 -13.52
CA LEU A 135 6.88 -16.74 -14.06
C LEU A 135 5.79 -16.33 -13.06
N ALA A 136 5.19 -17.29 -12.36
CA ALA A 136 4.20 -17.00 -11.31
C ALA A 136 4.83 -16.17 -10.18
N LEU A 137 6.02 -16.57 -9.72
CA LEU A 137 6.75 -15.85 -8.67
C LEU A 137 7.11 -14.43 -9.10
N SER A 138 7.74 -14.26 -10.26
CA SER A 138 8.15 -12.95 -10.75
C SER A 138 6.96 -12.02 -11.00
N ARG A 139 5.84 -12.56 -11.52
CA ARG A 139 4.59 -11.81 -11.64
C ARG A 139 4.10 -11.31 -10.28
N GLN A 140 4.09 -12.16 -9.26
CA GLN A 140 3.62 -11.74 -7.94
C GLN A 140 4.56 -10.72 -7.29
N MET A 141 5.87 -10.86 -7.48
CA MET A 141 6.85 -9.87 -7.01
C MET A 141 6.58 -8.49 -7.63
N ILE A 142 6.31 -8.45 -8.93
CA ILE A 142 5.99 -7.21 -9.65
C ILE A 142 4.66 -6.61 -9.18
N LEU A 143 3.64 -7.44 -8.93
CA LEU A 143 2.35 -6.97 -8.40
C LEU A 143 2.50 -6.43 -6.98
N GLY A 144 3.18 -7.16 -6.10
CA GLY A 144 3.47 -6.72 -4.73
C GLY A 144 4.24 -5.39 -4.70
N LEU A 145 5.21 -5.20 -5.60
CA LEU A 145 5.92 -3.93 -5.72
C LEU A 145 5.01 -2.79 -6.19
N GLN A 146 4.14 -3.05 -7.17
CA GLN A 146 3.16 -2.05 -7.62
C GLN A 146 2.19 -1.65 -6.49
N ASP A 147 1.70 -2.63 -5.74
CA ASP A 147 0.80 -2.39 -4.60
C ASP A 147 1.49 -1.60 -3.49
N HIS A 148 2.76 -1.89 -3.21
CA HIS A 148 3.58 -1.10 -2.30
C HIS A 148 3.71 0.36 -2.76
N VAL A 149 4.06 0.59 -4.03
CA VAL A 149 4.19 1.96 -4.57
C VAL A 149 2.85 2.70 -4.49
N ARG A 150 1.74 2.05 -4.82
CA ARG A 150 0.39 2.64 -4.76
C ARG A 150 -0.09 2.95 -3.33
N SER A 151 0.40 2.23 -2.33
CA SER A 151 -0.02 2.41 -0.92
C SER A 151 0.90 3.35 -0.15
N PHE A 152 2.20 3.34 -0.43
CA PHE A 152 3.21 4.09 0.35
C PHE A 152 3.82 5.28 -0.40
N CYS A 153 3.92 5.24 -1.73
CA CYS A 153 4.62 6.28 -2.51
C CYS A 153 3.70 7.34 -3.12
N THR A 154 2.42 7.06 -3.36
CA THR A 154 1.49 8.02 -4.01
C THR A 154 0.96 9.12 -3.08
N THR A 155 1.34 9.16 -1.81
CA THR A 155 1.10 10.35 -0.96
C THR A 155 2.25 11.35 -1.05
N GLN A 156 2.33 12.08 -2.15
CA GLN A 156 2.90 13.43 -2.22
C GLN A 156 2.00 14.29 -3.11
N THR A 157 0.79 14.56 -2.64
CA THR A 157 0.14 15.83 -2.93
C THR A 157 -0.49 16.27 -1.63
N GLN A 158 0.30 16.95 -0.81
CA GLN A 158 -0.25 17.89 0.14
C GLN A 158 -0.46 19.20 -0.64
N PRO A 159 -1.70 19.55 -1.01
CA PRO A 159 -1.95 20.88 -1.55
C PRO A 159 -1.85 21.86 -0.39
N GLY A 160 -0.85 22.74 -0.45
CA GLY A 160 -0.82 24.04 0.20
C GLY A 160 -1.20 24.11 1.68
N ALA A 161 -0.20 24.21 2.54
CA ALA A 161 -0.30 25.03 3.75
C ALA A 161 0.97 25.88 3.88
N HIS A 162 1.12 26.82 2.93
CA HIS A 162 1.76 28.08 3.25
C HIS A 162 0.85 28.77 4.27
N HIS A 163 1.13 28.57 5.56
CA HIS A 163 0.72 29.51 6.60
C HIS A 163 1.98 30.24 7.07
N GLU A 164 2.45 31.12 6.19
CA GLU A 164 3.07 32.38 6.64
C GLU A 164 1.92 33.31 6.99
N GLN A 165 1.72 33.57 8.28
CA GLN A 165 1.22 34.81 8.85
C GLN A 165 1.56 34.85 10.33
#